data_AF-A0A7V0JGY5-F1
#
_entry.id   AF-A0A7V0JGY5-F1
#
_cell.length_a   1.000
_cell.length_b   1.000
_cell.length_c   1.000
_cell.angle_alpha   90.00
_cell.angle_beta   90.00
_cell.angle_gamma   90.00
#
_symmetry.space_group_name_H-M   'P 1'
#
loop_
_entity.id
_entity.type
_entity.pdbx_description
1 polymer ?
#
loop_
_entity_poly.entity_id
_entity_poly.type
_entity_poly.pdbx_seq_one_letter_code
_entity_poly.pdbx_strand_id
1 'polypeptide(L)' 'MKAMILNRIYNLAENKVPLQLVDMPEPRPGEKEVLIRVTACGVCHTELDEIEGR' A
#
# COMPACT_ATOMS: atom_id res chain seq x y z
N MET A 1 -9.47 -6.64 -6.79
CA MET A 1 -8.85 -5.33 -7.05
C MET A 1 -7.33 -5.45 -7.07
N LYS A 2 -6.62 -4.58 -7.81
CA LYS A 2 -5.15 -4.52 -7.76
C LYS A 2 -4.68 -3.63 -6.61
N ALA A 3 -3.60 -4.00 -5.93
CA ALA A 3 -3.01 -3.23 -4.84
C ALA A 3 -1.48 -3.31 -4.86
N MET A 4 -0.82 -2.25 -4.38
CA MET A 4 0.61 -2.27 -4.08
C MET A 4 0.77 -2.71 -2.61
N ILE A 5 1.47 -3.82 -2.37
CA ILE A 5 1.66 -4.39 -1.03
C ILE A 5 3.11 -4.25 -0.58
N LEU A 6 3.28 -3.74 0.63
CA LEU A 6 4.50 -3.84 1.42
C LEU A 6 4.40 -5.10 2.29
N ASN A 7 5.11 -6.16 1.94
CA ASN A 7 5.01 -7.46 2.64
C ASN A 7 5.95 -7.57 3.85
N ARG A 8 6.92 -6.66 3.97
CA ARG A 8 7.84 -6.49 5.09
C ARG A 8 8.47 -5.11 5.02
N ILE A 9 9.14 -4.71 6.09
CA ILE A 9 10.01 -3.54 6.10
C ILE A 9 11.23 -3.80 5.21
N TYR A 10 11.67 -2.79 4.47
CA TYR A 10 12.83 -2.83 3.58
C TYR A 10 13.81 -1.70 3.89
N ASN A 11 15.11 -2.01 3.82
CA ASN A 11 16.14 -0.99 3.66
C ASN A 11 16.14 -0.51 2.20
N LEU A 12 15.73 0.73 1.97
CA LEU A 12 15.66 1.33 0.64
C LEU A 12 17.03 1.56 0.00
N ALA A 13 18.13 1.50 0.76
CA ALA A 13 19.47 1.48 0.18
C ALA A 13 19.76 0.16 -0.55
N GLU A 14 19.17 -0.95 -0.09
CA GLU A 14 19.40 -2.30 -0.61
C GLU A 14 18.32 -2.73 -1.61
N ASN A 15 17.06 -2.34 -1.39
CA ASN A 15 15.95 -2.63 -2.31
C ASN A 15 15.20 -1.36 -2.70
N LYS A 16 15.31 -0.98 -3.98
CA LYS A 16 14.63 0.20 -4.54
C LYS A 16 13.18 -0.06 -4.95
N VAL A 17 12.71 -1.31 -4.94
CA VAL A 17 11.34 -1.68 -5.34
C VAL A 17 10.71 -2.53 -4.22
N PRO A 18 10.34 -1.91 -3.09
CA PRO A 18 9.83 -2.64 -1.92
C PRO A 18 8.36 -3.06 -2.05
N LEU A 19 7.61 -2.42 -2.96
CA LEU A 19 6.18 -2.68 -3.15
C LEU A 19 5.93 -3.69 -4.28
N GLN A 20 4.99 -4.60 -4.06
CA GLN A 20 4.57 -5.60 -5.03
C GLN A 20 3.14 -5.33 -5.51
N LEU A 21 2.93 -5.28 -6.83
CA LEU A 21 1.59 -5.21 -7.40
C LEU A 21 0.96 -6.60 -7.35
N VAL A 22 -0.16 -6.74 -6.64
CA VAL A 22 -0.87 -8.01 -6.47
C VAL A 22 -2.37 -7.84 -6.71
N ASP A 23 -3.03 -8.94 -7.07
CA ASP A 23 -4.49 -9.03 -7.10
C ASP A 23 -5.01 -9.44 -5.71
N MET A 24 -5.96 -8.68 -5.20
CA MET A 24 -6.62 -8.87 -3.91
C MET A 24 -8.13 -9.05 -4.10
N PRO A 25 -8.83 -9.73 -3.17
CA PRO A 25 -10.29 -9.74 -3.15
C PRO A 25 -10.87 -8.32 -3.10
N GLU A 26 -12.04 -8.11 -3.68
CA GLU A 26 -12.74 -6.84 -3.50
C GLU A 26 -13.26 -6.73 -2.06
N PRO A 27 -12.93 -5.63 -1.35
CA PRO A 27 -13.38 -5.45 0.02
C PRO A 27 -14.89 -5.20 0.05
N ARG A 28 -15.56 -5.68 1.12
CA ARG A 28 -16.98 -5.42 1.37
C ARG A 28 -17.09 -4.49 2.58
N PRO A 29 -17.74 -3.33 2.46
CA PRO A 29 -17.84 -2.38 3.58
C PRO A 29 -18.79 -2.92 4.66
N GLY A 30 -18.45 -2.67 5.92
CA GLY A 30 -19.34 -2.88 7.06
C GLY A 30 -20.43 -1.79 7.20
N GLU A 31 -21.21 -1.86 8.28
CA GLU A 31 -22.40 -1.03 8.52
C GLU A 31 -22.13 0.49 8.48
N LYS A 32 -20.89 0.93 8.75
CA LYS A 32 -20.50 2.35 8.81
C LYS A 32 -19.30 2.69 7.93
N GLU A 33 -19.04 1.88 6.91
CA GLU A 33 -17.93 2.07 5.99
C GLU A 33 -18.45 2.38 4.58
N VAL A 34 -17.59 2.99 3.77
CA VAL A 34 -17.86 3.23 2.36
C VAL A 34 -16.77 2.58 1.52
N LEU A 35 -17.18 1.95 0.41
CA LEU A 35 -16.24 1.43 -0.57
C LEU A 35 -15.93 2.50 -1.61
N ILE A 36 -14.67 2.94 -1.67
CA ILE A 36 -14.22 3.95 -2.60
C ILE A 36 -13.45 3.32 -3.77
N ARG A 37 -13.82 3.70 -5.00
CA ARG A 37 -13.03 3.39 -6.19
C ARG A 37 -11.91 4.41 -6.33
N VAL A 38 -10.68 4.00 -6.01
CA VAL A 38 -9.47 4.84 -6.13
C VAL A 38 -9.16 5.08 -7.61
N THR A 39 -9.06 6.34 -8.03
CA THR A 39 -8.65 6.75 -9.39
C THR A 39 -7.17 7.15 -9.46
N ALA A 40 -6.61 7.63 -8.36
CA ALA A 40 -5.20 7.99 -8.20
C ALA A 40 -4.80 7.84 -6.71
N CYS A 41 -3.51 7.62 -6.46
CA CYS A 41 -2.94 7.56 -5.12
C CYS A 41 -1.80 8.60 -5.02
N GLY A 42 -1.86 9.45 -4.00
CA GLY A 42 -0.74 10.35 -3.67
C GLY A 42 0.34 9.60 -2.90
N VAL A 43 1.57 10.10 -2.96
CA VAL A 43 2.70 9.59 -2.17
C VAL A 43 3.28 10.76 -1.38
N CYS A 44 3.41 10.60 -0.07
CA CYS A 44 4.07 11.53 0.83
C CYS A 44 5.47 11.01 1.21
N HIS A 45 6.18 11.73 2.07
CA HIS A 45 7.46 11.28 2.62
C HIS A 45 7.29 10.26 3.75
N THR A 46 6.16 10.27 4.46
CA THR A 46 5.90 9.34 5.57
C THR A 46 5.86 7.88 5.10
N GLU A 47 5.59 7.63 3.82
CA GLU A 47 5.63 6.29 3.22
C GLU A 47 7.04 5.70 3.24
N LEU A 48 8.09 6.54 3.22
CA LEU A 48 9.47 6.06 3.42
C LEU A 48 9.65 5.55 4.85
N ASP A 49 9.04 6.22 5.83
CA ASP A 49 9.08 5.85 7.24
C ASP A 49 8.39 4.49 7.45
N GLU A 50 7.22 4.29 6.84
CA GLU A 50 6.49 3.01 6.86
C GLU A 50 7.28 1.88 6.17
N ILE A 51 7.92 2.17 5.03
CA ILE A 51 8.75 1.18 4.30
C ILE A 51 9.97 0.78 5.13
N GLU A 52 10.60 1.73 5.82
CA GLU A 52 11.80 1.52 6.63
C GLU A 52 11.50 1.10 8.08
N GLY A 53 10.23 1.14 8.50
CA GLY A 53 9.76 0.70 9.81
C GLY A 53 10.15 1.63 10.96
N ARG A 54 10.08 2.95 10.75
CA ARG A 54 10.42 3.99 11.73
C ARG A 54 9.25 4.86 12.11
#